data_AF-A0A816A415-F1
#
_entry.id   AF-A0A816A415-F1
#
_cell.length_a   1.000
_cell.length_b   1.000
_cell.length_c   1.000
_cell.angle_alpha   90.00
_cell.angle_beta   90.00
_cell.angle_gamma   90.00
#
_symmetry.space_group_name_H-M   'P 1'
#
loop_
_entity.id
_entity.type
_entity.pdbx_description
1 polymer ?
#
loop_
_entity_poly.entity_id
_entity_poly.type
_entity_poly.pdbx_seq_one_letter_code
_entity_poly.pdbx_strand_id
1 'polypeptide(L)'
;MIYMKQSLYGDALECYKLALDHQMKLEYSNNNALAEIYNNICTIYIQQNHYSQALIYCQDAENALLHEPHNKQQLSLIYSNKGRILFKLAESGSDPEQAANSFHKAYEMFEKSSKNINHDALEQRLMKADFDV
;
A
#
# COMPACT_ATOMS: atom_id res chain seq x y z
N MET A 1 10.44 -5.34 26.65
CA MET A 1 9.50 -5.72 25.55
C MET A 1 9.78 -4.97 24.24
N ILE A 2 10.10 -3.66 24.27
CA ILE A 2 10.41 -2.87 23.05
C ILE A 2 11.61 -3.42 22.27
N TYR A 3 12.72 -3.74 22.96
CA TYR A 3 13.91 -4.37 22.36
C TYR A 3 13.59 -5.70 21.64
N MET A 4 12.76 -6.55 22.24
CA MET A 4 12.38 -7.83 21.63
C MET A 4 11.57 -7.61 20.34
N LYS A 5 10.64 -6.65 20.32
CA LYS A 5 9.88 -6.32 19.10
C LYS A 5 10.78 -5.72 18.01
N GLN A 6 11.72 -4.85 18.36
CA GLN A 6 12.67 -4.28 17.41
C GLN A 6 13.61 -5.34 16.82
N SER A 7 14.10 -6.28 17.63
CA SER A 7 14.88 -7.43 17.15
C SER A 7 14.07 -8.25 16.15
N LEU A 8 12.84 -8.63 16.51
CA LEU A 8 11.97 -9.43 15.65
C LEU A 8 11.65 -8.72 14.32
N TYR A 9 11.47 -7.39 14.32
CA TYR A 9 11.28 -6.63 13.08
C TYR A 9 12.55 -6.57 12.23
N GLY A 10 13.73 -6.47 12.87
CA GLY A 10 15.01 -6.53 12.18
C GLY A 10 15.21 -7.88 11.47
N ASP A 11 15.02 -8.97 12.22
CA ASP A 11 15.13 -10.34 11.71
C ASP A 11 14.13 -10.59 10.57
N ALA A 12 12.88 -10.12 10.72
CA ALA A 12 11.86 -10.24 9.68
C ALA A 12 12.22 -9.45 8.42
N LEU A 13 12.73 -8.22 8.56
CA LEU A 13 13.19 -7.41 7.42
C LEU A 13 14.34 -8.07 6.68
N GLU A 14 15.28 -8.69 7.39
CA GLU A 14 16.39 -9.43 6.78
C GLU A 14 15.87 -10.62 5.96
N CYS A 15 14.99 -11.42 6.54
CA CYS A 15 14.35 -12.54 5.85
C CYS A 15 13.62 -12.09 4.57
N TYR A 16 12.80 -11.02 4.63
CA TYR A 16 12.08 -10.54 3.45
C TYR A 16 13.00 -9.93 2.39
N LYS A 17 14.09 -9.26 2.79
CA LYS A 17 15.09 -8.75 1.83
C LYS A 17 15.84 -9.88 1.13
N LEU A 18 16.18 -10.95 1.86
CA LEU A 18 16.76 -12.16 1.27
C LEU A 18 15.80 -12.83 0.30
N ALA A 19 14.52 -12.96 0.68
CA ALA A 19 13.49 -13.47 -0.23
C ALA A 19 13.36 -12.62 -1.49
N LEU A 20 13.42 -11.28 -1.36
CA LEU A 20 13.42 -10.36 -2.50
C LEU A 20 14.61 -10.61 -3.43
N ASP A 21 15.82 -10.70 -2.89
CA ASP A 21 17.05 -10.94 -3.65
C ASP A 21 16.99 -12.28 -4.40
N HIS A 22 16.51 -13.34 -3.74
CA HIS A 22 16.27 -14.63 -4.39
C HIS A 22 15.26 -14.51 -5.54
N GLN A 23 14.13 -13.84 -5.29
CA GLN A 23 13.07 -13.68 -6.28
C GLN A 23 13.52 -12.88 -7.52
N MET A 24 14.38 -11.88 -7.32
CA MET A 24 14.97 -11.08 -8.40
C MET A 24 16.03 -11.83 -9.21
N LYS A 25 16.64 -12.88 -8.64
CA LYS A 25 17.63 -13.73 -9.32
C LYS A 25 17.01 -14.88 -10.13
N LEU A 26 15.72 -15.15 -9.96
CA LEU A 26 15.02 -16.17 -10.75
C LEU A 26 14.82 -15.67 -12.19
N GLU A 27 15.04 -16.55 -13.17
CA GLU A 27 14.78 -16.26 -14.60
C GLU A 27 13.31 -15.90 -14.86
N TYR A 28 12.40 -16.40 -14.02
CA TYR A 28 10.98 -16.09 -14.05
C TYR A 28 10.52 -15.55 -12.69
N SER A 29 10.53 -14.22 -12.55
CA SER A 29 10.04 -13.57 -11.33
C SER A 29 8.52 -13.70 -11.24
N ASN A 30 8.03 -14.31 -10.17
CA ASN A 30 6.61 -14.29 -9.82
C ASN A 30 6.25 -12.93 -9.21
N ASN A 31 5.50 -12.14 -9.98
CA ASN A 31 5.00 -10.81 -9.63
C ASN A 31 4.16 -10.80 -8.35
N ASN A 32 3.36 -11.85 -8.10
CA ASN A 32 2.54 -11.98 -6.90
C ASN A 32 3.41 -12.15 -5.65
N ALA A 33 4.46 -12.96 -5.77
CA ALA A 33 5.42 -13.17 -4.69
C ALA A 33 6.21 -11.89 -4.40
N LEU A 34 6.66 -11.16 -5.42
CA LEU A 34 7.30 -9.86 -5.25
C LEU A 34 6.38 -8.88 -4.51
N ALA A 35 5.12 -8.77 -4.95
CA ALA A 35 4.15 -7.89 -4.31
C ALA A 35 3.88 -8.25 -2.85
N GLU A 36 3.85 -9.55 -2.52
CA GLU A 36 3.67 -10.01 -1.15
C GLU A 36 4.85 -9.63 -0.26
N ILE A 37 6.08 -9.88 -0.75
CA ILE A 37 7.32 -9.52 -0.05
C ILE A 37 7.36 -8.01 0.19
N TYR A 38 7.10 -7.19 -0.83
CA TYR A 38 7.07 -5.74 -0.69
C TYR A 38 5.99 -5.26 0.29
N ASN A 39 4.78 -5.82 0.25
CA ASN A 39 3.70 -5.45 1.18
C ASN A 39 4.03 -5.84 2.64
N ASN A 40 4.71 -6.97 2.85
CA ASN A 40 5.17 -7.37 4.18
C ASN A 40 6.26 -6.44 4.73
N ILE A 41 7.22 -6.03 3.88
CA ILE A 41 8.22 -5.01 4.24
C ILE A 41 7.54 -3.67 4.55
N CYS A 42 6.57 -3.25 3.73
CA CYS A 42 5.74 -2.06 3.97
C CYS A 42 5.09 -2.12 5.37
N THR A 43 4.50 -3.27 5.72
CA THR A 43 3.83 -3.47 7.00
C THR A 43 4.79 -3.38 8.19
N ILE A 44 6.00 -3.93 8.08
CA ILE A 44 7.01 -3.81 9.15
C ILE A 44 7.42 -2.35 9.35
N TYR A 45 7.63 -1.59 8.27
CA TYR A 45 7.94 -0.16 8.40
C TYR A 45 6.78 0.64 8.99
N ILE A 46 5.51 0.30 8.69
CA ILE A 46 4.35 0.88 9.39
C ILE A 46 4.45 0.61 10.90
N GLN A 47 4.77 -0.62 11.31
CA GLN A 47 4.89 -1.00 12.72
C GLN A 47 6.06 -0.31 13.43
N GLN A 48 7.08 0.10 12.68
CA GLN A 48 8.21 0.91 13.17
C GLN A 48 7.95 2.42 13.11
N ASN A 49 6.78 2.88 12.63
CA ASN A 49 6.45 4.28 12.35
C ASN A 49 7.34 4.95 11.28
N HIS A 50 8.01 4.15 10.46
CA HIS A 50 8.83 4.59 9.33
C HIS A 50 7.97 4.76 8.08
N TYR A 51 7.03 5.70 8.14
CA TYR A 51 5.95 5.84 7.16
C TYR A 51 6.43 6.19 5.74
N SER A 52 7.48 7.01 5.60
CA SER A 52 8.05 7.35 4.29
C SER A 52 8.68 6.13 3.60
N GLN A 53 9.42 5.31 4.34
CA GLN A 53 9.97 4.05 3.80
C GLN A 53 8.84 3.05 3.49
N ALA A 54 7.84 2.94 4.37
CA ALA A 54 6.69 2.08 4.13
C ALA A 54 5.97 2.42 2.81
N LEU A 55 5.81 3.70 2.50
CA LEU A 55 5.14 4.15 1.28
C LEU A 55 5.84 3.66 0.01
N ILE A 56 7.17 3.71 -0.02
CA ILE A 56 7.98 3.25 -1.15
C ILE A 56 7.72 1.76 -1.40
N TYR A 57 7.80 0.93 -0.35
CA TYR A 57 7.57 -0.51 -0.50
C TYR A 57 6.12 -0.85 -0.88
N CYS A 58 5.15 -0.08 -0.40
CA CYS A 58 3.77 -0.25 -0.85
C CYS A 58 3.57 0.15 -2.33
N GLN A 59 4.34 1.11 -2.87
CA GLN A 59 4.34 1.44 -4.30
C GLN A 59 5.02 0.35 -5.14
N ASP A 60 6.13 -0.21 -4.66
CA ASP A 60 6.79 -1.33 -5.32
C ASP A 60 5.87 -2.57 -5.38
N ALA A 61 5.10 -2.82 -4.32
CA ALA A 61 4.11 -3.89 -4.28
C ALA A 61 2.99 -3.68 -5.32
N GLU A 62 2.50 -2.44 -5.46
CA GLU A 62 1.48 -2.09 -6.46
C GLU A 62 2.01 -2.23 -7.89
N ASN A 63 3.22 -1.74 -8.15
CA ASN A 63 3.86 -1.82 -9.46
C ASN A 63 4.07 -3.27 -9.90
N ALA A 64 4.44 -4.16 -8.98
CA ALA A 64 4.56 -5.58 -9.25
C ALA A 64 3.22 -6.21 -9.71
N LEU A 65 2.07 -5.64 -9.33
CA LEU A 65 0.74 -6.15 -9.68
C LEU A 65 0.04 -5.39 -10.81
N LEU A 66 0.65 -4.33 -11.36
CA LEU A 66 0.00 -3.41 -12.30
C LEU A 66 -0.52 -4.11 -13.56
N HIS A 67 0.12 -5.20 -13.97
CA HIS A 67 -0.21 -5.98 -15.17
C HIS A 67 -0.89 -7.31 -14.87
N GLU A 68 -1.31 -7.55 -13.62
CA GLU A 68 -1.87 -8.82 -13.18
C GLU A 68 -3.39 -8.71 -12.89
N PRO A 69 -4.28 -9.04 -13.84
CA PRO A 69 -5.71 -8.76 -13.75
C PRO A 69 -6.46 -9.54 -12.66
N HIS A 70 -5.82 -10.54 -12.04
CA HIS A 70 -6.45 -11.45 -11.08
C HIS A 70 -6.10 -11.16 -9.60
N ASN A 71 -5.28 -10.16 -9.27
CA ASN A 71 -4.79 -9.93 -7.89
C ASN A 71 -5.53 -8.82 -7.12
N LYS A 72 -6.85 -8.73 -7.29
CA LYS A 72 -7.68 -7.68 -6.68
C LYS A 72 -7.59 -7.66 -5.14
N GLN A 73 -7.49 -8.83 -4.50
CA GLN A 73 -7.38 -8.93 -3.04
C GLN A 73 -6.06 -8.36 -2.51
N GLN A 74 -4.95 -8.64 -3.20
CA GLN A 74 -3.62 -8.17 -2.80
C GLN A 74 -3.48 -6.66 -3.00
N LEU A 75 -4.04 -6.13 -4.10
CA LEU A 75 -4.13 -4.69 -4.34
C LEU A 75 -4.97 -3.97 -3.27
N SER A 76 -6.08 -4.56 -2.82
CA SER A 76 -6.91 -4.01 -1.73
C SER A 76 -6.12 -3.83 -0.42
N LEU A 77 -5.29 -4.81 -0.06
CA LEU A 77 -4.41 -4.74 1.10
C LEU A 77 -3.36 -3.62 0.96
N ILE A 78 -2.73 -3.52 -0.23
CA ILE A 78 -1.74 -2.48 -0.52
C ILE A 78 -2.36 -1.09 -0.41
N TYR A 79 -3.54 -0.86 -1.01
CA TYR A 79 -4.24 0.42 -0.91
C TYR A 79 -4.67 0.75 0.52
N SER A 80 -5.12 -0.24 1.28
CA SER A 80 -5.46 -0.06 2.69
C SER A 80 -4.25 0.37 3.53
N ASN A 81 -3.08 -0.24 3.28
CA ASN A 81 -1.82 0.15 3.93
C ASN A 81 -1.36 1.55 3.51
N LYS A 82 -1.45 1.90 2.21
CA LYS A 82 -1.15 3.27 1.72
C LYS A 82 -2.05 4.32 2.37
N GLY A 83 -3.36 4.05 2.49
CA GLY A 83 -4.29 4.96 3.17
C GLY A 83 -3.91 5.22 4.62
N ARG A 84 -3.52 4.17 5.35
CA ARG A 84 -3.02 4.28 6.74
C ARG A 84 -1.72 5.08 6.81
N ILE A 85 -0.79 4.86 5.90
CA ILE A 85 0.49 5.58 5.83
C ILE A 85 0.27 7.07 5.57
N LEU A 86 -0.57 7.41 4.58
CA LEU A 86 -0.88 8.81 4.24
C LEU A 86 -1.55 9.55 5.40
N PHE A 87 -2.47 8.88 6.10
CA PHE A 87 -3.08 9.42 7.32
C PHE A 87 -2.02 9.74 8.39
N LYS A 88 -1.05 8.83 8.59
CA LYS A 88 0.00 9.05 9.59
C LYS A 88 1.02 10.10 9.21
N LEU A 89 1.38 10.20 7.92
CA LEU A 89 2.23 11.27 7.42
C LEU A 89 1.56 12.65 7.60
N ALA A 90 0.26 12.74 7.31
CA ALA A 90 -0.54 13.94 7.56
C ALA A 90 -0.62 14.32 9.04
N GLU A 91 -0.82 13.35 9.93
CA GLU A 91 -0.83 13.60 11.38
C GLU A 91 0.54 14.14 11.87
N SER A 92 1.63 13.68 11.26
CA SER A 92 3.00 14.11 11.61
C SER A 92 3.42 15.46 11.00
N GLY A 93 2.86 15.82 9.84
CA GLY A 93 3.11 17.09 9.15
C GLY A 93 2.11 18.14 9.63
N SER A 94 2.54 19.04 10.51
CA SER A 94 1.69 20.00 11.25
C SER A 94 0.95 21.06 10.41
N ASP A 95 0.78 20.87 9.10
CA ASP A 95 0.13 21.79 8.17
C ASP A 95 -1.26 21.27 7.73
N PRO A 96 -2.35 22.02 7.98
CA PRO A 96 -3.71 21.61 7.62
C PRO A 96 -3.93 21.36 6.11
N GLU A 97 -3.17 22.01 5.21
CA GLU A 97 -3.30 21.80 3.76
C GLU A 97 -2.74 20.43 3.34
N GLN A 98 -1.58 20.04 3.90
CA GLN A 98 -0.98 18.73 3.65
C GLN A 98 -1.85 17.59 4.20
N ALA A 99 -2.47 17.82 5.36
CA ALA A 99 -3.42 16.88 5.93
C ALA A 99 -4.63 16.69 5.00
N ALA A 100 -5.25 17.77 4.53
CA ALA A 100 -6.40 17.70 3.63
C ALA A 100 -6.08 16.95 2.31
N ASN A 101 -4.94 17.24 1.69
CA ASN A 101 -4.49 16.53 0.48
C ASN A 101 -4.27 15.03 0.75
N SER A 102 -3.67 14.69 1.89
CA SER A 102 -3.43 13.29 2.27
C SER A 102 -4.72 12.53 2.60
N PHE A 103 -5.70 13.20 3.23
CA PHE A 103 -7.04 12.66 3.43
C PHE A 103 -7.72 12.35 2.10
N HIS A 104 -7.65 13.29 1.14
CA HIS A 104 -8.19 13.07 -0.20
C HIS A 104 -7.53 11.87 -0.89
N LYS A 105 -6.20 11.78 -0.87
CA LYS A 105 -5.44 10.64 -1.43
C LYS A 105 -5.76 9.32 -0.73
N ALA A 106 -5.83 9.31 0.60
CA ALA A 106 -6.20 8.10 1.34
C ALA A 106 -7.61 7.65 0.97
N TYR A 107 -8.57 8.58 0.90
CA TYR A 107 -9.94 8.32 0.47
C TYR A 107 -10.00 7.76 -0.95
N GLU A 108 -9.29 8.35 -1.91
CA GLU A 108 -9.21 7.85 -3.28
C GLU A 108 -8.65 6.41 -3.33
N MET A 109 -7.64 6.09 -2.52
CA MET A 109 -7.08 4.73 -2.44
C MET A 109 -8.06 3.74 -1.80
N PHE A 110 -8.77 4.14 -0.73
CA PHE A 110 -9.83 3.33 -0.14
C PHE A 110 -11.01 3.13 -1.10
N GLU A 111 -11.36 4.16 -1.87
CA GLU A 111 -12.41 4.10 -2.87
C GLU A 111 -11.99 3.19 -4.03
N LYS A 112 -10.75 3.27 -4.54
CA LYS A 112 -10.21 2.31 -5.52
C LYS A 112 -10.24 0.89 -4.98
N SER A 113 -9.87 0.69 -3.72
CA SER A 113 -9.96 -0.60 -3.03
C SER A 113 -11.41 -1.10 -2.92
N SER A 114 -12.37 -0.21 -2.67
CA SER A 114 -13.80 -0.50 -2.46
C SER A 114 -14.57 -0.69 -3.77
N LYS A 115 -14.32 0.14 -4.79
CA LYS A 115 -14.83 0.00 -6.17
C LYS A 115 -14.32 -1.27 -6.83
N ASN A 116 -13.13 -1.74 -6.50
CA ASN A 116 -12.65 -3.06 -6.91
C ASN A 116 -13.37 -4.24 -6.22
N ILE A 117 -14.19 -3.98 -5.19
CA ILE A 117 -15.11 -4.95 -4.58
C ILE A 117 -16.54 -4.78 -5.13
N ASN A 118 -16.92 -3.61 -5.66
CA ASN A 118 -18.23 -3.38 -6.29
C ASN A 118 -18.12 -2.43 -7.49
N HIS A 119 -18.06 -3.01 -8.69
CA HIS A 119 -17.89 -2.28 -9.94
C HIS A 119 -19.13 -1.45 -10.35
N ASP A 120 -20.34 -1.81 -9.91
CA ASP A 120 -21.53 -1.39 -10.67
C ASP A 120 -22.26 -0.12 -10.18
N ALA A 121 -22.17 0.23 -8.89
CA ALA A 121 -23.07 1.24 -8.33
C ALA A 121 -22.54 2.69 -8.36
N LEU A 122 -21.22 2.87 -8.43
CA LEU A 122 -20.58 4.17 -8.22
C LEU A 122 -20.21 4.89 -9.53
N GLU A 123 -19.92 4.14 -10.61
CA GLU A 123 -19.79 4.69 -11.97
C GLU A 123 -21.09 5.36 -12.43
N GLN A 124 -22.25 4.75 -12.12
CA GLN A 124 -23.56 5.33 -12.45
C GLN A 124 -23.89 6.61 -11.67
N ARG A 125 -23.28 6.82 -10.50
CA ARG A 125 -23.49 8.01 -9.67
C ARG A 125 -22.57 9.17 -10.06
N LEU A 126 -21.30 8.88 -10.37
CA LEU A 126 -20.32 9.89 -10.80
C LEU A 126 -20.64 10.40 -12.20
N MET A 127 -21.03 9.53 -13.14
CA MET A 127 -21.52 9.97 -14.46
C MET A 127 -22.77 10.86 -14.41
N LYS A 128 -23.55 10.84 -13.33
CA LYS A 128 -24.71 11.76 -13.19
C LYS A 128 -24.35 13.10 -12.56
N ALA A 129 -23.27 13.18 -11.78
CA ALA A 129 -22.88 14.41 -11.09
C ALA A 129 -22.09 15.37 -12.00
N ASP A 130 -21.39 14.86 -13.01
CA ASP A 130 -20.55 15.66 -13.92
C ASP A 130 -21.33 16.32 -15.09
N PHE A 131 -22.65 16.14 -15.19
CA PHE A 131 -23.48 16.78 -16.23
C PHE A 131 -24.52 17.77 -15.71
N ASP A 132 -24.57 18.05 -14.39
CA ASP A 132 -25.56 18.94 -13.77
C ASP A 132 -24.95 20.25 -13.19
N VAL A 133 -23.95 20.84 -13.89
CA VAL A 133 -23.50 22.24 -13.66
C VAL A 133 -23.62 23.05 -14.95
#